data_AF-A0A2X3H2V6-F1
#
_entry.id   AF-A0A2X3H2V6-F1
#
_cell.length_a   1.000
_cell.length_b   1.000
_cell.length_c   1.000
_cell.angle_alpha   90.00
_cell.angle_beta   90.00
_cell.angle_gamma   90.00
#
_symmetry.space_group_name_H-M   'P 1'
#
loop_
_entity.id
_entity.type
_entity.pdbx_description
1 polymer ?
#
loop_
_entity_poly.entity_id
_entity_poly.type
_entity_poly.pdbx_seq_one_letter_code
_entity_poly.pdbx_strand_id
1 'polypeptide(L)'
;MSHARPGLTTCSQYDAALHALSAARQRWAETSVNRRLALLRQIKDALAGIAPAWVAAAAAAKGLPAGDPLAGEEWLAGPCALMVGCNGLIATLEQLEEKTFLRRIPLRTLADGRPGAAGGTRHALGSAASVWCSR
;
A
#
# COMPACT_ATOMS: atom_id res chain seq x y z
N MET A 1 -26.97 -30.20 -12.81
CA MET A 1 -27.27 -29.21 -11.76
C MET A 1 -26.25 -28.10 -11.89
N SER A 2 -26.68 -26.94 -12.39
CA SER A 2 -25.81 -25.79 -12.69
C SER A 2 -25.36 -25.14 -11.38
N HIS A 3 -24.06 -25.14 -11.10
CA HIS A 3 -23.50 -24.30 -10.04
C HIS A 3 -23.56 -22.85 -10.53
N ALA A 4 -24.69 -22.19 -10.33
CA ALA A 4 -24.79 -20.75 -10.48
C ALA A 4 -23.75 -20.10 -9.55
N ARG A 5 -22.68 -19.53 -10.13
CA ARG A 5 -21.71 -18.71 -9.40
C ARG A 5 -22.43 -17.46 -8.90
N PRO A 6 -22.48 -17.17 -7.59
CA PRO A 6 -23.02 -15.92 -7.10
C PRO A 6 -22.12 -14.76 -7.57
N GLY A 7 -22.71 -13.76 -8.23
CA GLY A 7 -22.06 -12.47 -8.46
C GLY A 7 -21.31 -12.32 -9.79
N LEU A 8 -22.00 -12.39 -10.93
CA LEU A 8 -21.54 -11.64 -12.11
C LEU A 8 -21.78 -10.16 -11.81
N THR A 9 -20.83 -9.52 -11.14
CA THR A 9 -20.70 -8.05 -11.13
C THR A 9 -20.71 -7.63 -12.60
N THR A 10 -21.77 -6.96 -13.01
CA THR A 10 -21.92 -6.51 -14.40
C THR A 10 -20.81 -5.51 -14.73
N CYS A 11 -20.42 -5.36 -16.00
CA CYS A 11 -19.43 -4.33 -16.39
C CYS A 11 -19.76 -2.96 -15.79
N SER A 12 -21.06 -2.61 -15.77
CA SER A 12 -21.55 -1.38 -15.15
C SER A 12 -21.25 -1.23 -13.65
N GLN A 13 -21.20 -2.32 -12.87
CA GLN A 13 -20.84 -2.27 -11.45
C GLN A 13 -19.34 -2.02 -11.27
N TYR A 14 -18.49 -2.63 -12.11
CA TYR A 14 -17.06 -2.35 -12.11
C TYR A 14 -16.78 -0.90 -12.53
N ASP A 15 -17.46 -0.41 -13.56
CA ASP A 15 -17.33 0.98 -14.02
C ASP A 15 -17.72 1.95 -12.90
N ALA A 16 -18.84 1.70 -12.21
CA ALA A 16 -19.27 2.50 -11.07
C ALA A 16 -18.23 2.50 -9.93
N ALA A 17 -17.65 1.35 -9.59
CA ALA A 17 -16.61 1.25 -8.57
C ALA A 17 -15.32 2.00 -8.99
N LEU A 18 -14.90 1.89 -10.25
CA LEU A 18 -13.75 2.61 -10.78
C LEU A 18 -13.98 4.13 -10.78
N HIS A 19 -15.18 4.58 -11.13
CA HIS A 19 -15.55 5.99 -11.05
C HIS A 19 -15.52 6.50 -9.61
N ALA A 20 -16.07 5.75 -8.66
CA ALA A 20 -16.03 6.09 -7.24
C ALA A 20 -14.59 6.18 -6.71
N LEU A 21 -13.73 5.24 -7.08
CA LEU A 21 -12.30 5.23 -6.73
C LEU A 21 -11.59 6.47 -7.29
N SER A 22 -11.80 6.77 -8.58
CA SER A 22 -11.22 7.93 -9.25
C SER A 22 -11.65 9.24 -8.59
N ALA A 23 -12.95 9.38 -8.29
CA ALA A 23 -13.52 10.55 -7.61
C ALA A 23 -13.04 10.72 -6.16
N ALA A 24 -12.56 9.64 -5.51
CA ALA A 24 -12.03 9.69 -4.15
C ALA A 24 -10.52 9.99 -4.07
N ARG A 25 -9.79 9.90 -5.19
CA ARG A 25 -8.33 10.03 -5.23
C ARG A 25 -7.81 11.30 -4.57
N GLN A 26 -8.42 12.45 -4.85
CA GLN A 26 -7.97 13.74 -4.31
C GLN A 26 -8.17 13.81 -2.78
N ARG A 27 -9.33 13.37 -2.29
CA ARG A 27 -9.61 13.29 -0.85
C ARG A 27 -8.63 12.36 -0.13
N TRP A 28 -8.27 11.24 -0.77
CA TRP A 28 -7.24 10.35 -0.25
C TRP A 28 -5.86 11.02 -0.22
N ALA A 29 -5.46 11.73 -1.29
CA ALA A 29 -4.19 12.43 -1.36
C ALA A 29 -4.04 13.47 -0.21
N GLU A 30 -5.10 14.18 0.10
CA GLU A 30 -5.18 15.19 1.18
C GLU A 30 -5.32 14.59 2.59
N THR A 31 -5.55 13.27 2.71
CA THR A 31 -5.66 12.61 4.01
C THR A 31 -4.35 12.73 4.78
N SER A 32 -4.41 13.29 6.00
CA SER A 32 -3.25 13.52 6.86
C SER A 32 -2.53 12.22 7.25
N VAL A 33 -1.25 12.34 7.58
CA VAL A 33 -0.42 11.21 8.05
C VAL A 33 -1.06 10.52 9.26
N ASN A 34 -1.54 11.29 10.25
CA ASN A 34 -2.22 10.74 11.42
C ASN A 34 -3.47 9.95 11.08
N ARG A 35 -4.27 10.42 10.11
CA ARG A 35 -5.45 9.67 9.68
C ARG A 35 -5.07 8.39 8.94
N ARG A 36 -4.03 8.41 8.11
CA ARG A 36 -3.51 7.20 7.45
C ARG A 36 -2.97 6.19 8.47
N LEU A 37 -2.24 6.65 9.48
CA LEU A 37 -1.75 5.82 10.59
C LEU A 37 -2.91 5.15 11.35
N ALA A 38 -3.95 5.92 11.67
CA ALA A 38 -5.15 5.37 12.32
C ALA A 38 -5.82 4.29 11.48
N LEU A 39 -5.95 4.50 10.16
CA LEU A 39 -6.52 3.50 9.24
C LEU A 39 -5.66 2.24 9.16
N LEU A 40 -4.33 2.36 9.06
CA LEU A 40 -3.42 1.21 9.03
C LEU A 40 -3.48 0.39 10.33
N ARG A 41 -3.61 1.06 11.48
CA ARG A 41 -3.77 0.39 12.78
C ARG A 41 -5.10 -0.37 12.84
N GLN A 42 -6.20 0.25 12.40
CA GLN A 42 -7.50 -0.40 12.32
C GLN A 42 -7.49 -1.64 11.39
N ILE A 43 -6.80 -1.55 10.24
CA ILE A 43 -6.65 -2.69 9.32
C ILE A 43 -5.92 -3.84 10.02
N LYS A 44 -4.83 -3.57 10.75
CA LYS A 44 -4.10 -4.60 11.49
C LYS A 44 -4.97 -5.26 12.56
N ASP A 45 -5.70 -4.46 13.33
CA ASP A 45 -6.54 -4.95 14.42
C ASP A 45 -7.67 -5.84 13.88
N ALA A 46 -8.28 -5.44 12.76
CA ALA A 46 -9.31 -6.24 12.09
C ALA A 46 -8.74 -7.51 11.44
N LEU A 47 -7.53 -7.44 10.89
CA LEU A 47 -6.90 -8.56 10.16
C LEU A 47 -6.76 -9.81 11.03
N ALA A 48 -6.39 -9.66 12.30
CA ALA A 48 -6.22 -10.79 13.21
C ALA A 48 -7.50 -11.64 13.33
N GLY A 49 -8.68 -11.00 13.32
CA GLY A 49 -9.97 -11.70 13.42
C GLY A 49 -10.41 -12.39 12.13
N ILE A 50 -10.02 -11.88 10.96
CA ILE A 50 -10.46 -12.42 9.67
C ILE A 50 -9.46 -13.38 9.01
N ALA A 51 -8.20 -13.41 9.47
CA ALA A 51 -7.13 -14.13 8.81
C ALA A 51 -7.42 -15.63 8.57
N PRO A 52 -7.94 -16.41 9.54
CA PRO A 52 -8.28 -17.82 9.29
C PRO A 52 -9.36 -17.99 8.22
N ALA A 53 -10.39 -17.14 8.25
CA ALA A 53 -11.48 -17.19 7.28
C ALA A 53 -11.03 -16.80 5.87
N TRP A 54 -10.13 -15.83 5.76
CA TRP A 54 -9.49 -15.47 4.50
C TRP A 54 -8.69 -16.65 3.94
N VAL A 55 -7.81 -17.25 4.73
CA VAL A 55 -7.00 -18.42 4.29
C VAL A 55 -7.90 -19.56 3.84
N ALA A 56 -8.93 -19.90 4.62
CA ALA A 56 -9.88 -20.94 4.25
C ALA A 56 -10.61 -20.63 2.94
N ALA A 57 -11.05 -19.38 2.74
CA ALA A 57 -11.69 -18.95 1.50
C ALA A 57 -10.75 -19.01 0.30
N ALA A 58 -9.48 -18.60 0.47
CA ALA A 58 -8.48 -18.63 -0.59
C ALA A 58 -8.12 -20.08 -1.00
N ALA A 59 -7.91 -20.96 -0.02
CA ALA A 59 -7.67 -22.38 -0.26
C ALA A 59 -8.86 -23.05 -0.96
N ALA A 60 -10.09 -22.77 -0.51
CA ALA A 60 -11.31 -23.29 -1.14
C ALA A 60 -11.47 -22.79 -2.58
N ALA A 61 -11.18 -21.51 -2.85
CA ALA A 61 -11.22 -20.96 -4.21
C ALA A 61 -10.22 -21.62 -5.16
N LYS A 62 -9.10 -22.14 -4.61
CA LYS A 62 -8.08 -22.90 -5.34
C LYS A 62 -8.37 -24.40 -5.40
N GLY A 63 -9.47 -24.86 -4.80
CA GLY A 63 -9.85 -26.27 -4.77
C GLY A 63 -8.98 -27.14 -3.86
N LEU A 64 -8.29 -26.53 -2.89
CA LEU A 64 -7.46 -27.28 -1.94
C LEU A 64 -8.33 -27.97 -0.87
N PRO A 65 -8.10 -29.26 -0.58
CA PRO A 65 -8.80 -29.96 0.49
C PRO A 65 -8.46 -29.39 1.88
N ALA A 66 -9.34 -29.64 2.85
CA ALA A 66 -9.09 -29.23 4.23
C ALA A 66 -7.85 -29.93 4.79
N GLY A 67 -6.93 -29.15 5.38
CA GLY A 67 -5.67 -29.68 5.91
C GLY A 67 -4.57 -29.88 4.87
N ASP A 68 -4.78 -29.44 3.61
CA ASP A 68 -3.71 -29.42 2.61
C ASP A 68 -2.54 -28.54 3.09
N PRO A 69 -1.29 -29.05 3.09
CA PRO A 69 -0.11 -28.27 3.44
C PRO A 69 0.04 -26.97 2.63
N LEU A 70 -0.44 -26.93 1.39
CA LEU A 70 -0.41 -25.74 0.54
C LEU A 70 -1.28 -24.60 1.07
N ALA A 71 -2.23 -24.86 1.97
CA ALA A 71 -2.96 -23.81 2.67
C ALA A 71 -2.04 -22.91 3.51
N GLY A 72 -0.83 -23.39 3.88
CA GLY A 72 0.20 -22.58 4.51
C GLY A 72 0.72 -21.45 3.61
N GLU A 73 0.71 -21.63 2.29
CA GLU A 73 1.12 -20.59 1.34
C GLU A 73 0.13 -19.41 1.35
N GLU A 74 -1.16 -19.67 1.59
CA GLU A 74 -2.20 -18.63 1.68
C GLU A 74 -2.01 -17.72 2.90
N TRP A 75 -1.48 -18.24 4.00
CA TRP A 75 -1.11 -17.43 5.15
C TRP A 75 -0.01 -16.43 4.79
N LEU A 76 1.04 -16.91 4.12
CA LEU A 76 2.19 -16.10 3.74
C LEU A 76 1.83 -15.04 2.70
N ALA A 77 1.10 -15.44 1.65
CA ALA A 77 0.72 -14.55 0.55
C ALA A 77 -0.41 -13.56 0.91
N GLY A 78 -1.27 -13.92 1.86
CA GLY A 78 -2.42 -13.12 2.27
C GLY A 78 -2.18 -12.37 3.58
N PRO A 79 -2.71 -12.85 4.72
CA PRO A 79 -2.69 -12.10 5.98
C PRO A 79 -1.29 -11.69 6.46
N CYS A 80 -0.29 -12.57 6.35
CA CYS A 80 1.06 -12.25 6.83
C CYS A 80 1.68 -11.12 5.99
N ALA A 81 1.57 -11.19 4.66
CA ALA A 81 2.04 -10.13 3.76
C ALA A 81 1.35 -8.79 4.07
N LEU A 82 0.04 -8.79 4.30
CA LEU A 82 -0.70 -7.57 4.64
C LEU A 82 -0.24 -6.98 5.99
N MET A 83 -0.04 -7.83 7.01
CA MET A 83 0.46 -7.39 8.32
C MET A 83 1.85 -6.76 8.21
N VAL A 84 2.77 -7.40 7.47
CA VAL A 84 4.12 -6.87 7.19
C VAL A 84 4.05 -5.54 6.46
N GLY A 85 3.21 -5.44 5.42
CA GLY A 85 3.00 -4.20 4.67
C GLY A 85 2.48 -3.06 5.55
N CYS A 86 1.49 -3.33 6.41
CA CYS A 86 0.96 -2.33 7.33
C CYS A 86 2.01 -1.86 8.33
N ASN A 87 2.79 -2.78 8.91
CA ASN A 87 3.88 -2.43 9.83
C ASN A 87 4.94 -1.55 9.16
N GLY A 88 5.36 -1.90 7.94
CA GLY A 88 6.32 -1.11 7.18
C GLY A 88 5.82 0.31 6.90
N LEU A 89 4.57 0.42 6.42
CA LEU A 89 3.94 1.72 6.15
C LEU A 89 3.78 2.58 7.40
N ILE A 90 3.37 1.98 8.53
CA ILE A 90 3.27 2.69 9.81
C ILE A 90 4.64 3.24 10.21
N ALA A 91 5.68 2.40 10.20
CA ALA A 91 7.04 2.81 10.57
C ALA A 91 7.58 3.93 9.66
N THR A 92 7.26 3.92 8.36
CA THR A 92 7.62 5.02 7.45
C THR A 92 6.85 6.30 7.76
N LEU A 93 5.53 6.21 7.94
CA LEU A 93 4.67 7.37 8.17
C LEU A 93 4.94 8.06 9.52
N GLU A 94 5.27 7.30 10.57
CA GLU A 94 5.68 7.85 11.87
C GLU A 94 6.95 8.70 11.78
N GLN A 95 7.82 8.45 10.80
CA GLN A 95 9.02 9.26 10.57
C GLN A 95 8.77 10.52 9.74
N LEU A 96 7.63 10.59 9.03
CA LEU A 96 7.29 11.69 8.12
C LEU A 96 6.73 12.92 8.84
N GLU A 97 5.93 12.73 9.89
CA GLU A 97 5.30 13.83 10.63
C GLU A 97 6.34 14.82 11.18
N GLU A 98 7.38 14.29 11.83
CA GLU A 98 8.48 15.08 12.40
C GLU A 98 9.65 15.30 11.44
N LYS A 99 9.54 14.80 10.20
CA LYS A 99 10.64 14.71 9.22
C LYS A 99 11.92 14.11 9.83
N THR A 100 11.79 13.24 10.83
CA THR A 100 12.91 12.68 11.61
C THR A 100 13.89 11.92 10.73
N PHE A 101 13.42 11.39 9.59
CA PHE A 101 14.29 10.77 8.58
C PHE A 101 15.40 11.71 8.07
N LEU A 102 15.16 13.03 8.03
CA LEU A 102 16.14 14.04 7.64
C LEU A 102 17.33 14.11 8.61
N ARG A 103 17.17 13.72 9.87
CA ARG A 103 18.27 13.72 10.86
C ARG A 103 19.40 12.76 10.49
N ARG A 104 19.12 11.74 9.66
CA ARG A 104 20.09 10.75 9.20
C ARG A 104 20.69 11.07 7.82
N ILE A 105 20.21 12.13 7.16
CA ILE A 105 20.68 12.54 5.85
C ILE A 105 21.59 13.75 6.04
N PRO A 106 22.86 13.72 5.61
CA PRO A 106 23.69 14.92 5.58
C PRO A 106 23.01 15.98 4.72
N LEU A 107 22.61 17.09 5.33
CA LEU A 107 21.99 18.23 4.64
C LEU A 107 23.02 19.36 4.48
N ARG A 108 23.02 20.00 3.31
CA ARG A 108 23.70 21.26 3.03
C ARG A 108 22.66 22.34 2.78
N THR A 109 23.03 23.59 2.98
CA THR A 109 22.20 24.73 2.58
C THR A 109 22.50 25.08 1.12
N LEU A 110 21.46 25.15 0.29
CA LEU A 110 21.56 25.65 -1.08
C LEU A 110 21.74 27.17 -1.08
N ALA A 111 22.17 27.74 -2.21
CA ALA A 111 22.38 29.18 -2.37
C ALA A 111 21.10 30.03 -2.12
N ASP A 112 19.93 29.41 -2.19
CA ASP A 112 18.62 30.02 -1.92
C ASP A 112 18.13 29.82 -0.47
N GLY A 113 18.98 29.30 0.42
CA GLY A 113 18.66 29.10 1.85
C GLY A 113 17.88 27.82 2.16
N ARG A 114 17.49 27.02 1.16
CA ARG A 114 16.77 25.76 1.39
C ARG A 114 17.72 24.61 1.71
N PRO A 115 17.34 23.64 2.56
CA PRO A 115 18.14 22.43 2.78
C PRO A 115 18.11 21.52 1.55
N GLY A 116 19.23 20.88 1.23
CA GLY A 116 19.30 19.80 0.26
C GLY A 116 20.39 18.78 0.62
N ALA A 117 20.34 17.59 0.01
CA ALA A 117 21.26 16.51 0.36
C ALA A 117 22.73 16.88 0.04
N ALA A 118 23.63 16.65 0.98
CA ALA A 118 25.04 17.03 0.90
C ALA A 118 25.92 16.03 0.11
N GLY A 119 25.34 14.93 -0.41
CA GLY A 119 26.09 13.81 -1.01
C GLY A 119 25.92 13.57 -2.51
N GLY A 120 25.40 14.53 -3.28
CA GLY A 120 25.33 14.43 -4.73
C GLY A 120 26.48 15.18 -5.40
N THR A 121 27.49 14.47 -5.90
CA THR A 121 28.39 15.04 -6.90
C THR A 121 27.54 15.58 -8.05
N ARG A 122 27.77 16.84 -8.45
CA ARG A 122 27.11 17.52 -9.56
C ARG A 122 27.55 16.98 -10.93
N HIS A 123 27.71 15.66 -11.07
CA HIS A 123 27.89 15.01 -12.36
C HIS A 123 26.67 14.12 -12.60
N ALA A 124 25.89 14.45 -13.64
CA ALA A 124 24.73 13.71 -14.19
C ALA A 124 23.31 14.12 -13.74
N LEU A 125 22.99 15.41 -13.56
CA LEU A 125 21.61 15.91 -13.56
C LEU A 125 21.24 16.68 -14.85
N GLY A 126 21.83 16.29 -15.97
CA GLY A 126 21.53 16.88 -17.29
C GLY A 126 20.47 16.15 -18.14
N SER A 127 19.98 14.96 -17.74
CA SER A 127 19.20 14.12 -18.68
C SER A 127 17.90 13.51 -18.13
N ALA A 128 17.76 13.31 -16.82
CA ALA A 128 16.60 12.56 -16.30
C ALA A 128 15.31 13.40 -16.13
N ALA A 129 15.39 14.72 -16.02
CA ALA A 129 14.19 15.57 -15.80
C ALA A 129 13.32 15.72 -17.06
N SER A 130 13.89 15.53 -18.26
CA SER A 130 13.15 15.67 -19.52
C SER A 130 12.27 14.46 -19.86
N VAL A 131 12.51 13.30 -19.22
CA VAL A 131 11.79 12.06 -19.52
C VAL A 131 10.48 11.94 -18.73
N TRP A 132 10.34 12.64 -17.60
CA TRP A 132 9.20 12.47 -16.70
C TRP A 132 8.11 13.55 -16.82
N CYS A 133 8.31 14.59 -17.65
CA CYS A 133 7.29 15.62 -17.90
C CYS A 133 6.60 15.50 -19.27
N SER A 134 6.88 14.44 -20.03
CA SER A 134 6.27 14.21 -21.35
C SER A 134 5.92 12.74 -21.54
N ARG A 135 4.85 12.28 -20.89
CA ARG A 135 3.92 11.28 -21.42
C ARG A 135 2.65 11.20 -20.57
#